data_AF-D2PJG3-F1
#
_entry.id   AF-D2PJG3-F1
#
_cell.length_a   1.000
_cell.length_b   1.000
_cell.length_c   1.000
_cell.angle_alpha   90.00
_cell.angle_beta   90.00
_cell.angle_gamma   90.00
#
_symmetry.space_group_name_H-M   'P 1'
#
loop_
_entity.id
_entity.type
_entity.pdbx_description
1 polymer ?
#
loop_
_entity_poly.entity_id
_entity_poly.type
_entity_poly.pdbx_seq_one_letter_code
_entity_poly.pdbx_strand_id
1 'polypeptide(L)'
;MLPVLTTSGIISIVIAFLLGLLIGFLVKKIIQIGLILLAIVIILIAVGYITPQDVINFLHTLSAKLPSVISSTENLKSIIPYTSITFIIGFIIGIIKG
;
A
#
# COMPACT_ATOMS: atom_id res chain seq x y z
N MET A 1 13.81 -35.35 10.88
CA MET A 1 14.59 -34.63 9.87
C MET A 1 14.40 -33.14 10.12
N LEU A 2 15.37 -32.48 10.75
CA LEU A 2 15.32 -31.04 10.98
C LEU A 2 15.51 -30.33 9.63
N PRO A 3 14.70 -29.32 9.28
CA PRO A 3 14.87 -28.59 8.04
C PRO A 3 16.24 -27.91 8.05
N VAL A 4 17.12 -28.32 7.13
CA VAL A 4 18.43 -27.67 6.94
C VAL A 4 18.16 -26.29 6.36
N LEU A 5 18.37 -25.24 7.16
CA LEU A 5 18.34 -23.87 6.67
C LEU A 5 19.54 -23.66 5.77
N THR A 6 19.33 -23.76 4.46
CA THR A 6 20.34 -23.37 3.47
C THR A 6 20.52 -21.85 3.51
N THR A 7 21.73 -21.37 3.22
CA THR A 7 22.03 -19.93 3.12
C THR A 7 21.09 -19.22 2.15
N SER A 8 20.70 -19.87 1.06
CA SER A 8 19.71 -19.37 0.10
C SER A 8 18.30 -19.18 0.69
N GLY A 9 17.85 -20.08 1.57
CA GLY A 9 16.55 -19.96 2.22
C GLY A 9 16.49 -18.78 3.18
N ILE A 10 17.55 -18.57 3.95
CA ILE A 10 17.67 -17.42 4.87
C ILE A 10 17.66 -16.11 4.09
N ILE A 11 18.42 -16.01 2.99
CA ILE A 11 18.47 -14.81 2.14
C ILE A 11 17.08 -14.47 1.59
N SER A 12 16.34 -15.46 1.07
CA SER A 12 14.99 -15.25 0.54
C SER A 12 14.01 -14.73 1.60
N ILE A 13 14.08 -15.27 2.83
CA ILE A 13 13.28 -14.82 3.97
C ILE A 13 13.59 -13.37 4.33
N VAL A 14 14.88 -13.01 4.40
CA VAL A 14 15.32 -11.65 4.73
C VAL A 14 14.87 -10.65 3.66
N ILE A 15 15.04 -10.99 2.38
CA ILE A 15 14.60 -10.12 1.27
C ILE A 15 13.08 -9.92 1.32
N ALA A 16 12.30 -10.99 1.47
CA ALA A 16 10.85 -10.89 1.57
C ALA A 16 10.42 -10.02 2.76
N PHE A 17 11.06 -10.18 3.92
CA PHE A 17 10.82 -9.34 5.09
C PHE A 17 11.10 -7.86 4.82
N LEU A 18 12.27 -7.54 4.27
CA LEU A 18 12.69 -6.16 4.00
C LEU A 18 11.78 -5.49 2.96
N LEU A 19 11.41 -6.21 1.90
CA LEU A 19 10.43 -5.71 0.92
C LEU A 19 9.09 -5.41 1.58
N GLY A 20 8.59 -6.33 2.41
CA GLY A 20 7.39 -6.10 3.20
C GLY A 20 7.50 -4.83 4.03
N LEU A 21 8.57 -4.72 4.82
CA LEU A 21 8.84 -3.58 5.70
C LEU A 21 8.87 -2.24 4.96
N LEU A 22 9.62 -2.17 3.86
CA LEU A 22 9.76 -0.95 3.05
C LEU A 22 8.44 -0.54 2.40
N ILE A 23 7.70 -1.50 1.83
CA ILE A 23 6.38 -1.24 1.24
C ILE A 23 5.40 -0.79 2.33
N GLY A 24 5.43 -1.43 3.51
CA GLY A 24 4.61 -1.03 4.65
C GLY A 24 4.86 0.41 5.08
N PHE A 25 6.12 0.83 5.15
CA PHE A 25 6.51 2.22 5.45
C PHE A 25 5.96 3.20 4.40
N LEU A 26 6.03 2.84 3.12
CA LEU A 26 5.51 3.66 2.03
C LEU A 26 3.98 3.78 2.12
N VAL A 27 3.27 2.67 2.34
CA VAL A 27 1.81 2.65 2.51
C VAL A 27 1.38 3.53 3.68
N LYS A 28 2.10 3.48 4.81
CA LYS A 28 1.82 4.32 5.97
C LYS A 28 1.89 5.82 5.67
N LYS A 29 2.92 6.25 4.92
CA LYS A 29 3.02 7.63 4.46
C LYS A 29 1.85 8.02 3.56
N ILE A 30 1.45 7.15 2.64
CA ILE A 30 0.29 7.40 1.76
C ILE A 30 -0.99 7.54 2.58
N ILE A 31 -1.22 6.70 3.59
CA ILE A 31 -2.38 6.80 4.49
C ILE A 31 -2.35 8.14 5.25
N GLN A 32 -1.19 8.55 5.77
CA GLN A 32 -1.07 9.81 6.49
C GLN A 32 -1.38 11.01 5.60
N ILE A 33 -0.86 11.03 4.37
CA ILE A 33 -1.17 12.06 3.37
C ILE A 33 -2.67 12.03 3.04
N GLY A 34 -3.25 10.85 2.87
CA GLY A 34 -4.68 10.66 2.62
C GLY A 34 -5.56 11.24 3.72
N LEU A 35 -5.20 11.05 4.99
CA LEU A 35 -5.91 11.64 6.14
C LEU A 35 -5.83 13.17 6.15
N ILE A 36 -4.67 13.73 5.81
CA ILE A 36 -4.50 15.19 5.68
C ILE A 36 -5.40 15.73 4.56
N LEU A 37 -5.40 15.07 3.39
CA LEU A 37 -6.28 15.43 2.27
C LEU A 37 -7.76 15.33 2.66
N LEU A 38 -8.15 14.29 3.39
CA LEU A 38 -9.51 14.12 3.89
C LEU A 38 -9.92 15.26 4.83
N ALA A 39 -9.04 15.67 5.74
CA ALA A 39 -9.28 16.83 6.60
C ALA A 39 -9.48 18.12 5.78
N ILE A 40 -8.67 18.34 4.75
CA ILE A 40 -8.82 19.48 3.83
C ILE A 40 -10.19 19.44 3.15
N VAL A 41 -10.59 18.28 2.61
CA VAL A 41 -11.90 18.12 1.95
C VAL A 41 -13.05 18.47 2.90
N ILE A 42 -13.00 18.02 4.15
CA ILE A 42 -14.01 18.34 5.17
C ILE A 42 -14.10 19.85 5.39
N ILE A 43 -12.96 20.54 5.51
CA ILE A 43 -12.91 22.00 5.67
C ILE A 43 -13.53 22.69 4.45
N LEU A 44 -13.18 22.26 3.24
CA LEU A 44 -13.72 22.85 2.00
C LEU A 44 -15.25 22.67 1.90
N ILE A 45 -15.77 21.52 2.33
CA ILE A 45 -17.22 21.30 2.41
C ILE A 45 -17.85 22.23 3.46
N ALA A 46 -17.24 22.34 4.64
CA ALA A 46 -17.76 23.15 5.74
C ALA A 46 -17.87 24.64 5.40
N VAL A 47 -16.93 25.18 4.60
CA VAL A 47 -16.98 26.57 4.12
C VAL A 47 -17.81 26.75 2.84
N GLY A 48 -18.40 25.67 2.30
CA GLY A 48 -19.23 25.70 1.10
C GLY A 48 -18.47 25.84 -0.22
N TYR A 49 -17.15 25.58 -0.23
CA TYR A 49 -16.33 25.68 -1.43
C TYR A 49 -16.55 24.51 -2.41
N ILE A 50 -16.78 23.30 -1.88
CA ILE A 50 -17.18 22.12 -2.65
C ILE A 50 -18.35 21.43 -1.99
N THR A 51 -19.10 20.64 -2.75
CA THR A 51 -20.19 19.81 -2.24
C THR A 51 -19.74 18.35 -2.06
N PRO A 52 -20.44 17.54 -1.24
CA PRO A 52 -20.19 16.10 -1.17
C PRO A 52 -20.30 15.40 -2.53
N GLN A 53 -21.18 15.89 -3.42
CA GLN A 53 -21.36 15.31 -4.76
C GLN A 53 -20.12 15.52 -5.64
N ASP A 54 -19.43 16.66 -5.51
CA ASP A 54 -18.19 16.93 -6.23
C ASP A 54 -17.10 15.92 -5.87
N VAL A 55 -17.00 15.58 -4.57
CA VAL A 55 -16.07 14.55 -4.08
C VAL A 55 -16.41 13.19 -4.66
N ILE A 56 -17.69 12.80 -4.65
CA ILE A 56 -18.17 11.53 -5.22
C ILE A 56 -17.83 11.45 -6.72
N ASN A 57 -18.13 12.52 -7.48
CA ASN A 57 -17.85 12.59 -8.90
C ASN A 57 -16.34 12.45 -9.18
N PHE A 58 -15.50 13.15 -8.40
CA PHE A 58 -14.04 13.03 -8.50
C PHE A 58 -13.58 11.58 -8.25
N LEU A 59 -14.06 10.95 -7.18
CA LEU A 59 -13.73 9.54 -6.88
C LEU A 59 -14.19 8.58 -7.97
N HIS A 60 -15.35 8.82 -8.60
CA HIS A 60 -15.81 8.06 -9.77
C HIS A 60 -14.86 8.21 -10.96
N THR A 61 -14.39 9.43 -11.27
CA THR A 61 -13.46 9.63 -12.38
C THR A 61 -12.09 8.98 -12.12
N LEU A 62 -11.62 9.00 -10.88
CA LEU A 62 -10.39 8.32 -10.49
C LEU A 62 -10.52 6.81 -10.59
N SER A 63 -11.60 6.25 -10.02
CA SER A 63 -11.86 4.81 -10.05
C SER A 63 -12.07 4.28 -11.47
N ALA A 64 -12.65 5.07 -12.38
CA ALA A 64 -12.75 4.71 -13.79
C ALA A 64 -11.37 4.61 -14.49
N LYS A 65 -10.35 5.33 -14.00
CA LYS A 65 -8.98 5.30 -14.53
C LYS A 65 -8.07 4.27 -13.84
N LEU A 66 -8.48 3.73 -12.69
CA LEU A 66 -7.69 2.73 -11.95
C LEU A 66 -7.41 1.45 -12.75
N PRO A 67 -8.38 0.84 -13.46
CA PRO A 67 -8.18 -0.44 -14.15
C PRO A 67 -7.04 -0.42 -15.18
N SER A 68 -6.85 0.69 -15.90
CA SER A 68 -5.78 0.80 -16.92
C SER A 68 -4.39 0.90 -16.30
N VAL A 69 -4.28 1.40 -15.07
CA VAL A 69 -3.02 1.39 -14.30
C VAL A 69 -2.75 -0.02 -13.78
N ILE A 70 -3.77 -0.67 -13.22
CA ILE A 70 -3.65 -2.00 -12.61
C ILE A 70 -3.29 -3.07 -13.66
N SER A 71 -3.87 -3.02 -14.86
CA SER A 71 -3.56 -3.98 -15.94
C SER A 71 -2.10 -3.91 -16.41
N SER A 72 -1.44 -2.75 -16.27
CA SER A 72 0.00 -2.60 -16.56
C SER A 72 0.89 -3.20 -15.46
N THR A 73 0.30 -3.57 -14.32
CA THR A 73 1.01 -3.99 -13.10
C THR A 73 1.03 -5.51 -12.93
N GLU A 74 0.48 -6.29 -13.86
CA GLU A 74 0.46 -7.76 -13.77
C GLU A 74 1.86 -8.37 -13.64
N ASN A 75 2.87 -7.74 -14.26
CA ASN A 75 4.28 -8.12 -14.09
C ASN A 75 4.80 -7.91 -12.66
N LEU A 76 4.29 -6.92 -11.93
CA LEU A 76 4.73 -6.59 -10.56
C LEU A 76 4.28 -7.65 -9.53
N LYS A 77 3.15 -8.33 -9.79
CA LYS A 77 2.67 -9.43 -8.95
C LYS A 77 3.68 -10.60 -8.88
N SER A 78 4.47 -10.80 -9.93
CA SER A 78 5.50 -11.84 -9.96
C SER A 78 6.75 -11.50 -9.13
N ILE A 79 6.95 -10.22 -8.80
CA ILE A 79 8.15 -9.71 -8.12
C ILE A 79 7.93 -9.60 -6.61
N ILE A 80 6.70 -9.30 -6.18
CA ILE A 80 6.38 -9.09 -4.76
C ILE A 80 5.97 -10.42 -4.12
N PRO A 81 6.66 -10.89 -3.07
CA PRO A 81 6.35 -12.16 -2.42
C PRO A 81 5.14 -12.04 -1.46
N TYR A 82 3.96 -11.68 -1.98
CA TYR A 82 2.78 -11.35 -1.16
C TYR A 82 2.16 -12.56 -0.43
N THR A 83 2.45 -13.79 -0.87
CA THR A 83 2.05 -15.04 -0.18
C THR A 83 3.01 -15.45 0.94
N SER A 84 4.16 -14.76 1.08
CA SER A 84 5.15 -15.05 2.12
C SER A 84 4.71 -14.49 3.47
N ILE A 85 4.66 -15.33 4.50
CA ILE A 85 4.35 -14.92 5.88
C ILE A 85 5.34 -13.88 6.37
N THR A 86 6.63 -14.03 6.05
CA THR A 86 7.67 -13.09 6.48
C THR A 86 7.51 -11.72 5.81
N PHE A 87 7.09 -11.68 4.55
CA PHE A 87 6.72 -10.43 3.88
C PHE A 87 5.56 -9.74 4.61
N ILE A 88 4.49 -10.48 4.91
CA ILE A 88 3.30 -9.95 5.59
C ILE A 88 3.67 -9.39 6.98
N ILE A 89 4.53 -10.10 7.74
CA ILE A 89 5.03 -9.61 9.03
C ILE A 89 5.80 -8.30 8.85
N GLY A 90 6.75 -8.25 7.92
CA GLY A 90 7.50 -7.03 7.61
C GLY A 90 6.57 -5.88 7.23
N PHE A 91 5.59 -6.14 6.37
CA PHE A 91 4.60 -5.17 5.92
C PHE A 91 3.76 -4.59 7.06
N ILE A 92 3.20 -5.44 7.93
CA ILE A 92 2.43 -4.99 9.08
C ILE A 92 3.30 -4.14 10.01
N ILE A 93 4.53 -4.57 10.29
CA ILE A 93 5.47 -3.80 11.10
C ILE A 93 5.76 -2.45 10.45
N GLY A 94 5.98 -2.43 9.13
CA GLY A 94 6.21 -1.21 8.35
C GLY A 94 5.04 -0.24 8.41
N ILE A 95 3.80 -0.73 8.37
CA ILE A 95 2.60 0.10 8.53
C ILE A 95 2.51 0.71 9.93
N ILE A 96 2.77 -0.09 10.96
CA ILE A 96 2.58 0.33 12.35
C ILE A 96 3.69 1.30 12.76
N LYS A 97 4.95 1.00 12.43
CA LYS A 97 6.13 1.74 12.87
C LYS A 97 6.63 2.80 11.89
N GLY A 98 6.16 2.78 10.63
CA GLY A 98 6.43 3.83 9.66
C GLY A 98 5.66 5.12 9.93
#